data_AF-A0A961RLK1-F1
#
_entry.id   AF-A0A961RLK1-F1
#
_cell.length_a   1.000
_cell.length_b   1.000
_cell.length_c   1.000
_cell.angle_alpha   90.00
_cell.angle_beta   90.00
_cell.angle_gamma   90.00
#
_symmetry.space_group_name_H-M   'P 1'
#
loop_
_entity.id
_entity.type
_entity.pdbx_description
1 polymer ?
#
loop_
_entity_poly.entity_id
_entity_poly.type
_entity_poly.pdbx_seq_one_letter_code
_entity_poly.pdbx_strand_id
1 'polypeptide(L)'
;HTNRKMPLLYQFALKPGRVTLARVSQAFGRTQMILAGAEMLDRPMAFTGTSGTLRFDSGAKAALDAIFASGLEHHMALAYGDHRAALASVAAALSIPVLEI
;
A
#
# COMPACT_ATOMS: atom_id res chain seq x y z
N HIS A 1 -14.94 14.19 -7.53
CA HIS A 1 -14.48 14.26 -6.13
C HIS A 1 -15.70 14.23 -5.21
N THR A 2 -15.66 13.48 -4.12
CA THR A 2 -16.73 13.48 -3.08
C THR A 2 -16.99 14.88 -2.52
N ASN A 3 -15.96 15.72 -2.42
CA ASN A 3 -16.08 17.16 -2.11
C ASN A 3 -16.86 17.99 -3.15
N ARG A 4 -17.19 17.44 -4.33
CA ARG A 4 -17.96 18.11 -5.38
C ARG A 4 -19.39 17.57 -5.52
N LYS A 5 -19.84 16.70 -4.60
CA LYS A 5 -21.20 16.09 -4.59
C LYS A 5 -21.64 15.52 -5.96
N MET A 6 -20.70 14.92 -6.71
CA MET A 6 -21.01 14.32 -8.01
C MET A 6 -21.50 12.86 -7.82
N PRO A 7 -22.65 12.47 -8.40
CA PRO A 7 -23.38 11.23 -8.06
C PRO A 7 -22.77 9.92 -8.61
N LEU A 8 -21.59 9.94 -9.23
CA LEU A 8 -21.03 8.78 -9.96
C LEU A 8 -19.73 8.24 -9.36
N LEU A 9 -19.51 8.40 -8.05
CA LEU A 9 -18.31 7.90 -7.38
C LEU A 9 -18.64 6.72 -6.48
N TYR A 10 -17.85 5.67 -6.58
CA TYR A 10 -17.90 4.55 -5.66
C TYR A 10 -17.58 4.99 -4.22
N GLN A 11 -18.46 4.63 -3.29
CA GLN A 11 -18.37 4.98 -1.88
C GLN A 11 -18.69 3.76 -1.01
N PHE A 12 -17.65 3.02 -0.66
CA PHE A 12 -17.75 1.85 0.19
C PHE A 12 -16.44 1.60 0.95
N ALA A 13 -16.54 0.86 2.06
CA ALA A 13 -15.39 0.35 2.76
C ALA A 13 -14.72 -0.77 1.96
N LEU A 14 -13.39 -0.77 1.89
CA LEU A 14 -12.64 -1.90 1.34
C LEU A 14 -12.92 -3.17 2.14
N LYS A 15 -13.03 -4.30 1.45
CA LYS A 15 -13.32 -5.62 2.04
C LYS A 15 -12.24 -5.99 3.07
N PRO A 16 -12.59 -6.57 4.23
CA PRO A 16 -11.60 -7.09 5.15
C PRO A 16 -10.79 -8.24 4.55
N GLY A 17 -9.53 -8.40 4.98
CA GLY A 17 -8.68 -9.53 4.60
C GLY A 17 -7.23 -9.16 4.33
N ARG A 18 -6.43 -10.19 4.08
CA ARG A 18 -5.01 -10.04 3.77
C ARG A 18 -4.81 -9.24 2.50
N VAL A 19 -3.89 -8.28 2.54
CA VAL A 19 -3.48 -7.48 1.39
C VAL A 19 -1.97 -7.37 1.29
N THR A 20 -1.51 -7.13 0.07
CA THR A 20 -0.15 -6.70 -0.24
C THR A 20 -0.21 -5.28 -0.79
N LEU A 21 0.61 -4.40 -0.23
CA LEU A 21 0.90 -3.09 -0.79
C LEU A 21 2.20 -3.16 -1.58
N ALA A 22 2.22 -2.52 -2.74
CA ALA A 22 3.40 -2.48 -3.59
C ALA A 22 3.58 -1.10 -4.25
N ARG A 23 4.83 -0.68 -4.42
CA ARG A 23 5.17 0.51 -5.23
C ARG A 23 6.54 0.34 -5.86
N VAL A 24 6.67 0.63 -7.15
CA VAL A 24 7.98 0.97 -7.75
C VAL A 24 8.18 2.47 -7.52
N SER A 25 9.20 2.83 -6.74
CA SER A 25 9.48 4.21 -6.36
C SER A 25 10.91 4.58 -6.71
N GLN A 26 11.15 5.87 -6.92
CA GLN A 26 12.47 6.43 -7.16
C GLN A 26 12.73 7.52 -6.13
N ALA A 27 13.65 7.26 -5.20
CA ALA A 27 14.04 8.19 -4.15
C ALA A 27 15.56 8.17 -3.99
N PHE A 28 16.15 9.30 -3.60
CA PHE A 28 17.61 9.43 -3.39
C PHE A 28 18.48 8.92 -4.57
N GLY A 29 17.98 9.07 -5.81
CA GLY A 29 18.66 8.61 -7.03
C GLY A 29 18.64 7.09 -7.25
N ARG A 30 17.80 6.35 -6.52
CA ARG A 30 17.69 4.88 -6.63
C ARG A 30 16.25 4.47 -6.90
N THR A 31 16.06 3.55 -7.84
CA THR A 31 14.78 2.88 -8.07
C THR A 31 14.70 1.64 -7.18
N GLN A 32 13.58 1.45 -6.51
CA GLN A 32 13.34 0.31 -5.62
C GLN A 32 11.88 -0.13 -5.67
N MET A 33 11.64 -1.42 -5.41
CA MET A 33 10.32 -1.96 -5.17
C MET A 33 10.06 -1.97 -3.67
N ILE A 34 9.07 -1.21 -3.23
CA ILE A 34 8.60 -1.20 -1.84
C ILE A 34 7.43 -2.17 -1.73
N LEU A 35 7.52 -3.08 -0.77
CA LEU A 35 6.50 -4.08 -0.49
C LEU A 35 6.08 -4.01 0.98
N ALA A 36 4.79 -4.16 1.26
CA ALA A 36 4.29 -4.28 2.63
C ALA A 36 3.19 -5.35 2.70
N GLY A 37 3.25 -6.18 3.72
CA GLY A 37 2.14 -7.06 4.09
C GLY A 37 1.23 -6.34 5.09
N ALA A 38 -0.08 -6.45 4.91
CA ALA A 38 -1.04 -5.87 5.85
C ALA A 38 -2.36 -6.66 5.88
N GLU A 39 -3.14 -6.42 6.93
CA GLU A 39 -4.53 -6.87 7.03
C GLU A 39 -5.48 -5.67 6.88
N MET A 40 -6.38 -5.71 5.89
CA MET A 40 -7.49 -4.77 5.81
C MET A 40 -8.50 -5.10 6.91
N LEU A 41 -8.76 -4.14 7.79
CA LEU A 41 -9.62 -4.34 8.96
C LEU A 41 -11.09 -4.14 8.62
N ASP A 42 -11.96 -4.88 9.31
CA ASP A 42 -13.39 -4.61 9.31
C ASP A 42 -13.69 -3.34 10.12
N ARG A 43 -13.74 -2.21 9.42
CA ARG A 43 -13.94 -0.87 9.98
C ARG A 43 -14.85 -0.05 9.07
N PRO A 44 -15.67 0.86 9.65
CA PRO A 44 -16.40 1.83 8.86
C PRO A 44 -15.43 2.73 8.08
N MET A 45 -15.92 3.33 7.00
CA MET A 45 -15.13 4.28 6.19
C MET A 45 -14.62 5.43 7.06
N ALA A 46 -13.30 5.63 7.06
CA ALA A 46 -12.68 6.78 7.73
C ALA A 46 -12.82 8.07 6.91
N PHE A 47 -12.98 7.94 5.58
CA PHE A 47 -13.07 9.05 4.65
C PHE A 47 -14.15 8.81 3.60
N THR A 48 -14.67 9.90 3.03
CA THR A 48 -15.61 9.83 1.89
C THR A 48 -14.95 9.22 0.66
N GLY A 49 -15.71 8.43 -0.10
CA GLY A 49 -15.22 7.70 -1.28
C GLY A 49 -14.95 6.24 -0.94
N THR A 50 -14.10 5.57 -1.72
CA THR A 50 -13.65 4.21 -1.42
C THR A 50 -12.47 4.28 -0.47
N SER A 51 -12.63 3.82 0.77
CA SER A 51 -11.59 3.88 1.81
C SER A 51 -11.51 2.60 2.62
N GLY A 52 -10.37 2.34 3.24
CA GLY A 52 -10.16 1.20 4.11
C GLY A 52 -9.15 1.54 5.20
N THR A 53 -9.21 0.82 6.33
CA THR A 53 -8.23 0.93 7.40
C THR A 53 -7.47 -0.37 7.47
N LEU A 54 -6.14 -0.32 7.36
CA LEU A 54 -5.30 -1.51 7.40
C LEU A 54 -4.35 -1.50 8.60
N ARG A 55 -3.86 -2.68 8.97
CA ARG A 55 -2.78 -2.88 9.93
C ARG A 55 -1.61 -3.54 9.23
N PHE A 56 -0.48 -2.84 9.17
CA PHE A 56 0.78 -3.39 8.66
C PHE A 56 1.25 -4.57 9.52
N ASP A 57 1.85 -5.58 8.87
CA ASP A 57 2.45 -6.74 9.54
C ASP A 57 3.62 -6.29 10.45
N SER A 58 4.36 -5.25 10.06
CA SER A 58 5.45 -4.63 10.85
C SER A 58 4.95 -3.76 12.01
N GLY A 59 3.65 -3.45 12.05
CA GLY A 59 3.05 -2.50 12.98
C GLY A 59 3.19 -1.04 12.53
N ALA A 60 2.26 -0.19 12.98
CA ALA A 60 2.13 1.17 12.48
C ALA A 60 3.37 2.05 12.67
N LYS A 61 4.09 1.91 13.79
CA LYS A 61 5.30 2.70 14.06
C LYS A 61 6.44 2.33 13.10
N ALA A 62 6.72 1.04 12.95
CA ALA A 62 7.80 0.57 12.09
C ALA A 62 7.52 0.92 10.61
N ALA A 63 6.29 0.71 10.16
CA ALA A 63 5.86 1.11 8.83
C ALA A 63 6.02 2.63 8.62
N LEU A 64 5.59 3.46 9.58
CA LEU A 64 5.73 4.92 9.50
C LEU A 64 7.20 5.35 9.39
N ASP A 65 8.06 4.83 10.27
CA ASP A 65 9.49 5.14 10.28
C ASP A 65 10.14 4.75 8.93
N ALA A 66 9.78 3.59 8.38
CA ALA A 66 10.28 3.10 7.09
C ALA A 66 9.79 3.94 5.89
N ILE A 67 8.51 4.34 5.88
CA ILE A 67 7.90 5.20 4.85
C ILE A 67 8.65 6.55 4.77
N PHE A 68 8.92 7.16 5.92
CA PHE A 68 9.66 8.42 5.97
C PHE A 68 11.12 8.23 5.55
N ALA A 69 11.79 7.19 6.05
CA ALA A 69 13.18 6.92 5.73
C ALA A 69 13.40 6.61 4.24
N SER A 70 12.44 5.96 3.57
CA SER A 70 12.55 5.59 2.17
C SER A 70 12.16 6.69 1.19
N GLY A 71 11.61 7.82 1.66
CA GLY A 71 11.04 8.85 0.80
C GLY A 71 9.86 8.35 -0.05
N LEU A 72 9.09 7.38 0.48
CA LEU A 72 8.00 6.75 -0.25
C LEU A 72 6.91 7.78 -0.60
N GLU A 73 6.53 7.83 -1.88
CA GLU A 73 5.45 8.70 -2.35
C GLU A 73 4.07 8.15 -1.92
N HIS A 74 3.09 9.04 -1.79
CA HIS A 74 1.77 8.74 -1.19
C HIS A 74 0.87 7.77 -1.96
N HIS A 75 1.26 7.30 -3.15
CA HIS A 75 0.47 6.35 -3.94
C HIS A 75 1.05 4.93 -3.83
N MET A 76 0.20 3.93 -3.67
CA MET A 76 0.61 2.52 -3.71
C MET A 76 -0.45 1.70 -4.44
N ALA A 77 -0.03 0.60 -5.04
CA ALA A 77 -0.94 -0.45 -5.48
C ALA A 77 -1.32 -1.33 -4.28
N LEU A 78 -2.58 -1.76 -4.23
CA LEU A 78 -3.11 -2.70 -3.24
C LEU A 78 -3.69 -3.90 -3.98
N ALA A 79 -3.33 -5.10 -3.54
CA ALA A 79 -3.92 -6.35 -4.00
C ALA A 79 -4.32 -7.23 -2.82
N TYR A 80 -5.47 -7.91 -2.90
CA TYR A 80 -5.87 -8.89 -1.91
C TYR A 80 -5.07 -10.19 -2.05
N GLY A 81 -4.61 -10.73 -0.92
CA GLY A 81 -3.67 -11.86 -0.82
C GLY A 81 -2.25 -11.44 -0.44
N ASP A 82 -1.42 -12.42 -0.10
CA ASP A 82 0.03 -12.24 0.11
C ASP A 82 0.77 -12.55 -1.20
N HIS A 83 1.17 -11.50 -1.91
CA HIS A 83 1.83 -11.57 -3.22
C HIS A 83 3.30 -11.16 -3.13
N ARG A 84 3.84 -10.94 -1.92
CA ARG A 84 5.19 -10.41 -1.73
C ARG A 84 6.26 -11.28 -2.36
N ALA A 85 6.17 -12.60 -2.21
CA ALA A 85 7.14 -13.53 -2.80
C ALA A 85 7.18 -13.46 -4.34
N ALA A 86 6.01 -13.38 -4.97
CA ALA A 86 5.90 -13.24 -6.42
C ALA A 86 6.46 -11.88 -6.89
N LEU A 87 6.11 -10.80 -6.19
CA LEU A 87 6.61 -9.46 -6.51
C LEU A 87 8.11 -9.31 -6.27
N ALA A 88 8.65 -9.91 -5.22
CA ALA A 88 10.09 -9.96 -4.96
C ALA A 88 10.84 -10.70 -6.07
N SER A 89 10.25 -11.79 -6.59
CA SER A 89 10.81 -12.52 -7.74
C SER A 89 10.82 -11.65 -9.01
N VAL A 90 9.77 -10.87 -9.24
CA VAL A 90 9.71 -9.89 -10.36
C VAL A 90 10.76 -8.80 -10.18
N ALA A 91 10.90 -8.24 -8.97
CA ALA A 91 11.92 -7.24 -8.68
C ALA A 91 13.34 -7.76 -8.94
N ALA A 92 13.63 -8.99 -8.51
CA ALA A 92 14.90 -9.65 -8.76
C ALA A 92 15.16 -9.82 -10.27
N ALA A 93 14.17 -10.27 -11.04
CA ALA A 93 14.29 -10.40 -12.50
C ALA A 93 14.55 -9.06 -13.21
N LEU A 94 14.05 -7.96 -12.63
CA LEU A 94 14.27 -6.60 -13.13
C LEU A 94 15.52 -5.92 -12.55
N SER A 95 16.29 -6.60 -11.69
CA SER A 95 17.42 -6.01 -10.94
C SER A 95 17.02 -4.77 -10.12
N ILE A 96 15.79 -4.75 -9.62
CA ILE A 96 15.27 -3.69 -8.75
C ILE A 96 15.41 -4.15 -7.29
N PRO A 97 16.10 -3.40 -6.43
CA PRO A 97 16.18 -3.73 -5.01
C PRO A 97 14.81 -3.67 -4.35
N VAL A 98 14.56 -4.62 -3.44
CA VAL A 98 13.31 -4.68 -2.65
C VAL A 98 13.55 -4.06 -1.28
N LEU A 99 12.63 -3.22 -0.84
CA LEU A 99 12.51 -2.76 0.55
C LEU A 99 11.17 -3.26 1.10
N GLU A 100 11.21 -4.14 2.10
CA GLU A 100 10.01 -4.50 2.87
C GLU A 100 9.79 -3.51 4.02
N ILE A 101 8.54 -3.05 4.18
CA ILE A 101 8.10 -2.11 5.21
C ILE A 101 6.89 -2.62 6.00
#